data_AF-A0A4R8IR93-F1
#
_entry.id   AF-A0A4R8IR93-F1
#
_cell.length_a   1.000
_cell.length_b   1.000
_cell.length_c   1.000
_cell.angle_alpha   90.00
_cell.angle_beta   90.00
_cell.angle_gamma   90.00
#
_symmetry.space_group_name_H-M   'P 1'
#
loop_
_entity.id
_entity.type
_entity.pdbx_description
1 polymer ?
#
loop_
_entity_poly.entity_id
_entity_poly.type
_entity_poly.pdbx_seq_one_letter_code
_entity_poly.pdbx_strand_id
1 'polypeptide(L)' 'MPKHESKQCARCNTLFECKSGSIMLCQCQTVVLSTEQLEYISEQYEDCLCSRCLLEVRGEYNRLQHTRKIRALSKS' A
#
# COMPACT_ATOMS: atom_id res chain seq x y z
N MET A 1 -18.19 -15.70 -16.33
CA MET A 1 -18.37 -14.39 -15.65
C MET A 1 -17.12 -14.16 -14.81
N PRO A 2 -16.37 -13.06 -14.99
CA PRO A 2 -15.23 -12.80 -14.12
C PRO A 2 -15.77 -12.61 -12.70
N LYS A 3 -15.29 -13.42 -11.75
CA LYS A 3 -15.67 -13.32 -10.34
C LYS A 3 -15.13 -11.98 -9.82
N HIS A 4 -16.00 -10.98 -9.68
CA HIS A 4 -15.68 -9.73 -9.02
C HIS A 4 -15.73 -9.98 -7.52
N GLU A 5 -14.58 -9.95 -6.85
CA GLU A 5 -14.51 -10.13 -5.41
C GLU A 5 -14.38 -8.76 -4.74
N SER A 6 -15.47 -8.31 -4.11
CA SER A 6 -15.41 -7.19 -3.19
C SER A 6 -14.67 -7.67 -1.94
N LYS A 7 -13.51 -7.09 -1.64
CA LYS A 7 -12.76 -7.38 -0.41
C LYS A 7 -12.85 -6.21 0.56
N GLN A 8 -12.71 -6.50 1.84
CA GLN A 8 -12.55 -5.48 2.88
C GLN A 8 -11.08 -5.08 2.98
N CYS A 9 -10.80 -3.78 2.98
CA CYS A 9 -9.46 -3.26 3.21
C CYS A 9 -8.97 -3.62 4.61
N ALA A 10 -7.79 -4.24 4.74
CA ALA A 10 -7.24 -4.64 6.04
C ALA A 10 -6.95 -3.46 6.99
N ARG A 11 -6.81 -2.24 6.46
CA ARG A 11 -6.54 -1.02 7.24
C ARG A 11 -7.80 -0.27 7.68
N CYS A 12 -8.76 -0.08 6.77
CA CYS A 12 -9.90 0.81 7.00
C CYS A 12 -11.26 0.10 6.93
N ASN A 13 -11.26 -1.21 6.72
CA ASN A 13 -12.43 -2.10 6.64
C ASN A 13 -13.46 -1.72 5.56
N THR A 14 -13.13 -0.77 4.69
CA THR A 14 -13.99 -0.34 3.58
C THR A 14 -13.94 -1.38 2.47
N LEU A 15 -15.10 -1.70 1.91
CA LEU A 15 -15.20 -2.57 0.73
C LEU A 15 -14.63 -1.87 -0.50
N PHE A 16 -13.83 -2.59 -1.27
CA PHE A 16 -13.30 -2.12 -2.54
C PHE A 16 -13.24 -3.26 -3.56
N GLU A 17 -13.14 -2.91 -4.84
CA GLU A 17 -12.99 -3.91 -5.89
C GLU A 17 -11.57 -4.47 -5.89
N CYS A 18 -11.44 -5.73 -5.48
CA CYS A 18 -10.22 -6.50 -5.66
C CYS A 18 -10.37 -7.38 -6.90
N LYS A 19 -9.51 -7.15 -7.90
CA LYS A 19 -9.46 -7.95 -9.12
C LYS A 19 -8.13 -8.68 -9.19
N SER A 20 -7.76 -9.42 -8.15
CA SER A 20 -6.48 -10.16 -8.10
C SER A 20 -6.31 -11.12 -9.29
N GLY A 21 -7.38 -11.76 -9.75
CA GLY A 21 -7.41 -12.59 -10.97
C GLY A 21 -7.27 -11.81 -12.29
N SER A 22 -7.30 -10.48 -12.24
CA SER A 22 -7.05 -9.57 -13.37
C SER A 22 -6.37 -8.32 -12.84
N ILE A 23 -5.17 -8.50 -12.26
CA ILE A 23 -4.48 -7.50 -11.43
C ILE A 23 -4.36 -6.12 -12.10
N MET A 24 -4.22 -6.09 -13.43
CA MET A 24 -4.19 -4.87 -14.25
C MET A 24 -5.45 -3.99 -14.10
N LEU A 25 -6.57 -4.57 -13.68
CA LEU A 25 -7.86 -3.92 -13.48
C LEU A 25 -8.16 -3.67 -11.99
N CYS A 26 -7.26 -4.05 -11.09
CA CYS A 26 -7.46 -3.87 -9.65
C CYS A 26 -7.21 -2.42 -9.26
N GLN A 27 -7.99 -1.90 -8.30
CA GLN A 27 -7.80 -0.53 -7.81
C GLN A 27 -6.39 -0.30 -7.23
N CYS A 28 -5.75 -1.33 -6.67
CA CYS A 28 -4.39 -1.22 -6.15
C CYS A 28 -3.36 -0.88 -7.24
N GLN A 29 -3.60 -1.29 -8.49
CA GLN A 29 -2.66 -1.06 -9.60
C GLN A 29 -2.56 0.42 -10.01
N THR A 30 -3.54 1.24 -9.62
CA THR A 30 -3.52 2.69 -9.81
C THR A 30 -2.48 3.40 -8.93
N VAL A 31 -1.94 2.71 -7.91
CA VAL A 31 -0.95 3.26 -6.99
C VAL A 31 0.42 2.69 -7.31
N VAL A 32 1.31 3.56 -7.80
CA VAL A 32 2.73 3.21 -8.00
C VAL A 32 3.44 3.18 -6.65
N LEU A 33 4.05 2.04 -6.35
CA LEU A 33 4.82 1.75 -5.13
C LEU A 33 6.20 1.20 -5.52
N SER A 34 7.25 1.59 -4.78
CA SER A 34 8.57 0.97 -4.90
C SER A 34 8.60 -0.40 -4.21
N THR A 35 9.64 -1.19 -4.46
CA THR A 35 9.84 -2.49 -3.79
C THR A 35 9.86 -2.34 -2.27
N GLU A 36 10.59 -1.36 -1.74
CA GLU A 36 10.69 -1.15 -0.29
C GLU A 36 9.36 -0.68 0.32
N GLN A 37 8.55 0.04 -0.44
CA GLN A 37 7.20 0.42 -0.01
C GLN A 37 6.27 -0.79 0.02
N LEU A 38 6.38 -1.71 -0.93
CA LEU A 38 5.64 -2.97 -0.95
C LEU A 38 6.04 -3.87 0.21
N GLU A 39 7.34 -4.01 0.49
CA GLU A 39 7.86 -4.74 1.65
C GLU A 39 7.29 -4.15 2.96
N TYR A 40 7.39 -2.82 3.12
CA TYR A 40 6.81 -2.13 4.29
C TYR A 40 5.31 -2.37 4.46
N ILE A 41 4.54 -2.43 3.37
CA ILE A 41 3.12 -2.79 3.44
C ILE A 41 2.94 -4.25 3.89
N SER A 42 3.70 -5.18 3.30
CA SER A 42 3.60 -6.62 3.60
C SER A 42 3.98 -6.99 5.04
N GLU A 43 4.86 -6.21 5.67
CA GLU A 43 5.22 -6.39 7.08
C GLU A 43 4.12 -5.95 8.05
N GLN A 44 3.18 -5.11 7.60
CA GLN A 44 2.18 -4.46 8.47
C GLN A 44 0.75 -4.96 8.22
N TYR A 45 0.46 -5.49 7.04
CA TYR A 45 -0.88 -5.89 6.64
C TYR A 45 -0.87 -7.25 5.93
N GLU A 46 -1.69 -8.18 6.42
CA GLU A 46 -1.78 -9.55 5.88
C GLU A 46 -2.76 -9.69 4.70
N ASP A 47 -3.59 -8.67 4.43
CA ASP A 47 -4.52 -8.64 3.29
C ASP A 47 -4.50 -7.30 2.55
N CYS A 48 -5.21 -7.25 1.44
CA CYS A 48 -5.20 -6.17 0.48
C CYS A 48 -5.69 -4.85 1.08
N LEU A 49 -5.04 -3.76 0.66
CA LEU A 49 -5.45 -2.40 0.98
C LEU A 49 -6.12 -1.74 -0.22
N CYS A 50 -7.13 -0.91 0.05
CA CYS A 50 -7.71 -0.06 -0.99
C CYS A 50 -6.70 1.01 -1.45
N SER A 51 -6.91 1.57 -2.64
CA SER A 51 -6.02 2.59 -3.23
C SER A 51 -5.77 3.78 -2.31
N ARG A 52 -6.80 4.26 -1.60
CA ARG A 52 -6.66 5.32 -0.60
C ARG A 52 -5.66 4.96 0.50
N CYS A 53 -5.81 3.78 1.09
CA CYS A 53 -4.90 3.32 2.15
C CYS A 53 -3.48 3.08 1.63
N LEU A 54 -3.32 2.56 0.40
CA LEU A 54 -2.00 2.43 -0.22
C LEU A 54 -1.30 3.79 -0.39
N LEU A 55 -2.04 4.82 -0.80
CA LEU A 55 -1.50 6.19 -0.91
C LEU A 55 -1.09 6.76 0.46
N GLU A 56 -1.90 6.53 1.50
CA GLU A 56 -1.61 6.96 2.87
C GLU A 56 -0.34 6.26 3.42
N VAL A 57 -0.25 4.93 3.30
CA VAL A 57 0.93 4.15 3.75
C VAL A 57 2.19 4.57 2.99
N ARG A 58 2.10 4.82 1.69
CA ARG A 58 3.21 5.37 0.89
C ARG A 58 3.72 6.70 1.45
N GLY A 59 2.80 7.59 1.83
CA GLY A 59 3.14 8.87 2.46
C GLY A 59 3.81 8.70 3.82
N GLU A 60 3.34 7.77 4.64
CA GLU A 60 3.94 7.42 5.93
C GLU A 60 5.37 6.90 5.77
N TYR A 61 5.58 5.95 4.86
CA TYR A 61 6.91 5.41 4.55
C TYR A 61 7.87 6.52 4.11
N ASN A 62 7.44 7.38 3.18
CA ASN A 62 8.28 8.47 2.68
C ASN A 62 8.69 9.44 3.80
N ARG A 63 7.76 9.78 4.71
CA ARG A 63 8.07 10.61 5.89
C ARG A 63 9.07 9.92 6.81
N LEU A 64 8.87 8.64 7.11
CA LEU A 64 9.78 7.85 7.93
C LEU A 64 11.19 7.82 7.36
N GLN A 65 11.34 7.55 6.05
CA GLN A 65 12.63 7.52 5.38
C GLN A 65 13.30 8.90 5.36
N HIS A 66 12.53 9.96 5.15
CA HIS A 66 13.05 11.32 5.21
C HIS A 66 13.60 11.66 6.60
N THR A 67 12.84 11.35 7.66
CA THR A 67 13.29 11.54 9.04
C THR A 67 14.53 10.71 9.36
N ARG A 68 14.60 9.45 8.90
CA ARG A 68 15.78 8.59 9.07
C ARG A 68 17.02 9.18 8.41
N LYS A 69 16.90 9.67 7.17
CA LYS A 69 18.01 10.31 6.45
C LYS A 69 18.51 11.57 7.17
N ILE A 70 17.60 12.45 7.60
CA ILE A 70 17.98 13.65 8.37
C ILE A 70 18.75 13.26 9.64
N ARG A 71 18.24 12.28 10.39
CA ARG A 71 18.90 11.81 11.63
C ARG A 71 20.28 11.22 11.36
N ALA A 72 20.46 10.48 10.27
CA ALA A 72 21.75 9.93 9.88
C ALA A 72 22.77 11.04 9.55
N LEU A 73 22.32 12.08 8.82
CA LEU A 73 23.16 13.23 8.46
C LEU A 73 23.53 14.08 9.67
N SER A 74 22.63 14.26 10.64
CA SER A 74 22.90 15.05 11.86
C SER A 74 23.89 14.39 12.85
N LYS A 75 24.30 13.15 12.59
CA LYS A 75 25.26 12.39 13.41
C LYS A 75 26.67 12.34 12.81
N SER A 76 26.86 12.96 11.64
CA SER A 76 28.17 13.13 10.97
C SER A 76 28.72 14.51 11.29
#